data_AF-A0A969TDD2-F1
#
_entry.id   AF-A0A969TDD2-F1
#
_cell.length_a   1.000
_cell.length_b   1.000
_cell.length_c   1.000
_cell.angle_alpha   90.00
_cell.angle_beta   90.00
_cell.angle_gamma   90.00
#
_symmetry.space_group_name_H-M   'P 1'
#
loop_
_entity.id
_entity.type
_entity.pdbx_description
1 polymer ?
#
loop_
_entity_poly.entity_id
_entity_poly.type
_entity_poly.pdbx_seq_one_letter_code
_entity_poly.pdbx_strand_id
1 'polypeptide(L)'
;MDVDALVQCLAEIKTDIHYLKTKVLNPCGDTVDPQAQHNVELEKIIGLNKSILIKCELKERIVGSGWYDPEEHGRWSGPGTVSSIVLPYPVTGKYQFEMIIRAESKLNLLQTLKININDEMLETSIIQRKNSSFPAVVRGEIIIPQEKTQSFLAVDLIIDETVVPQKFDSRSIGLLVERVSLIPSYTGTN
;
A
#
# COMPACT_ATOMS: atom_id res chain seq x y z
N MET A 1 -24.44 -7.36 -23.95
CA MET A 1 -23.56 -8.14 -23.07
C MET A 1 -22.15 -7.88 -23.59
N ASP A 2 -21.32 -7.25 -22.77
CA ASP A 2 -20.04 -6.70 -23.21
C ASP A 2 -18.99 -7.83 -23.28
N VAL A 3 -18.49 -8.07 -24.48
CA VAL A 3 -17.50 -9.13 -24.76
C VAL A 3 -16.20 -8.84 -24.03
N ASP A 4 -15.86 -7.57 -23.84
CA ASP A 4 -14.61 -7.14 -23.18
C ASP A 4 -14.66 -7.39 -21.67
N ALA A 5 -15.83 -7.21 -21.05
CA ALA A 5 -16.04 -7.57 -19.64
C ALA A 5 -15.90 -9.08 -19.40
N LEU A 6 -16.34 -9.90 -20.37
CA LEU A 6 -16.21 -11.35 -20.33
C LEU A 6 -14.75 -11.79 -20.50
N VAL A 7 -13.99 -11.12 -21.36
CA VAL A 7 -12.54 -11.35 -21.54
C VAL A 7 -11.76 -10.94 -20.29
N GLN A 8 -12.13 -9.82 -19.65
CA GLN A 8 -11.53 -9.35 -18.40
C GLN A 8 -11.75 -10.37 -17.26
N CYS A 9 -12.98 -10.84 -17.06
CA CYS A 9 -13.27 -11.88 -16.06
C CYS A 9 -12.54 -13.19 -16.37
N LEU A 10 -12.44 -13.61 -17.64
CA LEU A 10 -11.69 -14.81 -18.01
C LEU A 10 -10.18 -14.65 -17.76
N ALA A 11 -9.63 -13.44 -17.91
CA ALA A 11 -8.24 -13.14 -17.60
C ALA A 11 -7.97 -13.15 -16.08
N GLU A 12 -8.89 -12.64 -15.28
CA GLU A 12 -8.83 -12.70 -13.81
C GLU A 12 -8.90 -14.15 -13.31
N ILE A 13 -9.87 -14.94 -13.79
CA ILE A 13 -10.01 -16.37 -13.45
C ILE A 13 -8.77 -17.17 -13.86
N LYS A 14 -8.17 -16.89 -15.02
CA LYS A 14 -6.95 -17.55 -15.48
C LYS A 14 -5.76 -17.22 -14.56
N THR A 15 -5.68 -15.98 -14.08
CA THR A 15 -4.62 -15.51 -13.17
C THR A 15 -4.74 -16.21 -11.81
N ASP A 16 -5.95 -16.34 -11.30
CA ASP A 16 -6.23 -17.05 -10.04
C ASP A 16 -5.98 -18.55 -10.14
N ILE A 17 -6.35 -19.19 -11.26
CA ILE A 17 -6.04 -20.61 -11.51
C ILE A 17 -4.53 -20.84 -11.63
N HIS A 18 -3.78 -19.91 -12.24
CA HIS A 18 -2.34 -20.01 -12.32
C HIS A 18 -1.70 -19.90 -10.93
N TYR A 19 -2.17 -18.95 -10.12
CA TYR A 19 -1.74 -18.76 -8.73
C TYR A 19 -2.07 -19.98 -7.84
N LEU A 20 -3.21 -20.62 -8.08
CA LEU A 20 -3.58 -21.87 -7.39
C LEU A 20 -2.73 -23.06 -7.86
N LYS A 21 -2.41 -23.16 -9.15
CA LYS A 21 -1.51 -24.21 -9.66
C LYS A 21 -0.10 -24.11 -9.07
N THR A 22 0.44 -22.90 -8.95
CA THR A 22 1.77 -22.69 -8.34
C THR A 22 1.77 -22.92 -6.84
N LYS A 23 0.65 -22.68 -6.14
CA LYS A 23 0.51 -22.97 -4.71
C LYS A 23 0.22 -24.43 -4.36
N VAL A 24 -0.51 -25.16 -5.19
CA VAL A 24 -1.04 -26.51 -4.84
C VAL A 24 -0.21 -27.64 -5.42
N LEU A 25 0.49 -27.44 -6.54
CA LEU A 25 1.32 -28.47 -7.15
C LEU A 25 2.79 -28.12 -6.94
N ASN A 26 3.46 -28.80 -5.99
CA ASN A 26 4.91 -28.83 -5.90
C ASN A 26 5.52 -29.20 -7.27
N PRO A 27 6.11 -28.27 -8.04
CA PRO A 27 6.80 -28.62 -9.26
C PRO A 27 8.24 -28.98 -8.90
N CYS A 28 8.76 -30.04 -9.53
CA CYS A 28 10.16 -30.46 -9.41
C CYS A 28 11.09 -29.28 -9.74
N GLY A 29 12.15 -29.11 -8.95
CA GLY A 29 12.93 -27.87 -8.78
C GLY A 29 13.71 -27.31 -9.98
N ASP A 30 13.44 -27.73 -11.21
CA ASP A 30 14.23 -27.36 -12.39
C ASP A 30 13.52 -26.35 -13.33
N THR A 31 12.32 -25.87 -12.99
CA THR A 31 11.62 -24.80 -13.73
C THR A 31 11.08 -23.70 -12.83
N VAL A 32 11.83 -23.35 -11.77
CA VAL A 32 11.43 -22.28 -10.86
C VAL A 32 12.00 -20.96 -11.39
N ASP A 33 11.09 -20.03 -11.69
CA ASP A 33 11.41 -18.63 -11.97
C ASP A 33 12.35 -18.09 -10.87
N PRO A 34 13.47 -17.40 -11.19
CA PRO A 34 14.35 -16.80 -10.19
C PRO A 34 13.60 -15.94 -9.14
N GLN A 35 12.45 -15.36 -9.51
CA GLN A 35 11.60 -14.59 -8.62
C GLN A 35 10.75 -15.45 -7.69
N ALA A 36 10.42 -16.69 -8.09
CA ALA A 36 9.85 -17.69 -7.19
C ALA A 36 10.89 -18.22 -6.18
N GLN A 37 12.18 -18.28 -6.54
CA GLN A 37 13.26 -18.49 -5.57
C GLN A 37 13.38 -17.35 -4.55
N HIS A 38 13.19 -16.09 -4.96
CA HIS A 38 13.11 -14.98 -4.02
C HIS A 38 11.86 -15.08 -3.12
N ASN A 39 10.75 -15.62 -3.62
CA ASN A 39 9.58 -15.91 -2.81
C ASN A 39 9.79 -17.09 -1.84
N VAL A 40 10.70 -18.02 -2.10
CA VAL A 40 11.12 -19.06 -1.13
C VAL A 40 11.87 -18.43 0.06
N GLU A 41 12.47 -17.25 -0.10
CA GLU A 41 13.02 -16.49 1.04
C GLU A 41 11.91 -15.90 1.93
N LEU A 42 10.66 -15.76 1.46
CA LEU A 42 9.53 -15.43 2.33
C LEU A 42 9.30 -16.53 3.38
N GLU A 43 9.55 -17.80 3.08
CA GLU A 43 9.46 -18.87 4.09
C GLU A 43 10.53 -18.74 5.17
N LYS A 44 11.73 -18.22 4.84
CA LYS A 44 12.74 -17.85 5.84
C LYS A 44 12.32 -16.65 6.68
N ILE A 45 11.53 -15.73 6.12
CA ILE A 45 10.94 -14.58 6.86
C ILE A 45 9.80 -15.06 7.77
N ILE A 46 8.99 -16.03 7.34
CA ILE A 46 7.91 -16.64 8.15
C ILE A 46 8.49 -17.37 9.39
N GLY A 47 9.75 -17.83 9.34
CA GLY A 47 10.46 -18.37 10.50
C GLY A 47 10.99 -17.32 11.50
N LEU A 48 10.95 -16.03 11.16
CA LEU A 48 11.36 -14.95 12.03
C LEU A 48 10.11 -14.30 12.64
N ASN A 49 9.73 -14.72 13.85
CA ASN A 49 8.78 -14.04 14.73
C ASN A 49 9.33 -12.67 15.21
N LYS A 50 9.92 -11.87 14.32
CA LYS A 50 10.54 -10.59 14.61
C LYS A 50 9.75 -9.51 13.92
N SER A 51 9.37 -8.47 14.67
CA SER A 51 8.80 -7.26 14.09
C SER A 51 9.83 -6.61 13.17
N ILE A 52 9.54 -6.57 11.88
CA ILE A 52 10.38 -5.97 10.84
C ILE A 52 9.72 -4.71 10.28
N LEU A 53 10.55 -3.81 9.75
CA LEU A 53 10.07 -2.67 8.98
C LEU A 53 9.39 -3.16 7.69
N ILE A 54 8.11 -2.81 7.52
CA ILE A 54 7.41 -2.99 6.25
C ILE A 54 7.42 -1.63 5.54
N LYS A 55 7.88 -1.62 4.30
CA LYS A 55 8.05 -0.41 3.51
C LYS A 55 7.51 -0.62 2.10
N CYS A 56 6.67 0.30 1.65
CA CYS A 56 6.11 0.33 0.30
C CYS A 56 6.48 1.67 -0.34
N GLU A 57 7.39 1.63 -1.31
CA GLU A 57 7.79 2.79 -2.10
C GLU A 57 6.85 2.91 -3.31
N LEU A 58 6.10 4.00 -3.42
CA LEU A 58 5.06 4.11 -4.44
C LEU A 58 5.62 4.34 -5.84
N LYS A 59 6.90 4.68 -5.97
CA LYS A 59 7.60 4.65 -7.27
C LYS A 59 7.77 3.24 -7.84
N GLU A 60 7.61 2.21 -7.01
CA GLU A 60 7.77 0.81 -7.39
C GLU A 60 6.42 0.19 -7.77
N ARG A 61 6.40 -1.13 -8.00
CA ARG A 61 5.16 -1.88 -8.20
C ARG A 61 4.44 -1.99 -6.86
N ILE A 62 3.18 -1.59 -6.85
CA ILE A 62 2.29 -1.72 -5.69
C ILE A 62 1.14 -2.67 -6.01
N VAL A 63 0.58 -3.30 -4.99
CA VAL A 63 -0.69 -4.02 -5.06
C VAL A 63 -1.75 -3.11 -4.43
N GLY A 64 -2.80 -2.78 -5.17
CA GLY A 64 -3.79 -1.79 -4.75
C GLY A 64 -4.50 -1.13 -5.93
N SER A 65 -5.36 -0.16 -5.65
CA SER A 65 -6.16 0.55 -6.67
C SER A 65 -6.25 2.05 -6.39
N GLY A 66 -6.69 2.83 -7.39
CA GLY A 66 -6.85 4.28 -7.24
C GLY A 66 -5.52 5.04 -7.30
N TRP A 67 -4.56 4.55 -8.09
CA TRP A 67 -3.26 5.19 -8.29
C TRP A 67 -3.00 5.39 -9.78
N TYR A 68 -2.37 6.50 -10.12
CA TYR A 68 -1.78 6.68 -11.45
C TYR A 68 -0.41 6.00 -11.56
N ASP A 69 0.17 6.11 -12.75
CA ASP A 69 1.53 5.66 -13.05
C ASP A 69 2.56 6.31 -12.11
N PRO A 70 3.67 5.60 -11.82
CA PRO A 70 4.70 6.12 -10.95
C PRO A 70 5.42 7.31 -11.60
N GLU A 71 5.67 8.34 -10.80
CA GLU A 71 6.43 9.53 -11.13
C GLU A 71 7.72 9.58 -10.28
N GLU A 72 8.57 10.58 -10.53
CA GLU A 72 9.89 10.72 -9.88
C GLU A 72 9.85 10.62 -8.35
N HIS A 73 8.77 11.13 -7.74
CA HIS A 73 8.62 11.25 -6.29
C HIS A 73 7.49 10.40 -5.70
N GLY A 74 6.88 9.49 -6.47
CA GLY A 74 5.79 8.64 -5.96
C GLY A 74 4.66 8.43 -6.95
N ARG A 75 3.44 8.22 -6.44
CA ARG A 75 2.21 8.11 -7.26
C ARG A 75 1.16 9.09 -6.78
N TRP A 76 0.45 9.67 -7.73
CA TRP A 76 -0.76 10.44 -7.44
C TRP A 76 -1.92 9.50 -7.11
N SER A 77 -2.66 9.82 -6.04
CA SER A 77 -3.96 9.22 -5.79
C SER A 77 -5.00 9.74 -6.80
N GLY A 78 -5.95 8.89 -7.16
CA GLY A 78 -7.05 9.18 -8.08
C GLY A 78 -7.30 8.06 -9.10
N PRO A 79 -8.32 8.19 -9.97
CA PRO A 79 -9.22 9.34 -10.13
C PRO A 79 -10.28 9.50 -9.04
N GLY A 80 -10.55 8.46 -8.24
CA GLY A 80 -11.51 8.52 -7.13
C GLY A 80 -10.95 9.14 -5.85
N THR A 81 -11.81 9.27 -4.85
CA THR A 81 -11.47 9.79 -3.50
C THR A 81 -10.81 8.76 -2.59
N VAL A 82 -10.72 7.51 -3.04
CA VAL A 82 -10.12 6.39 -2.30
C VAL A 82 -9.01 5.76 -3.12
N SER A 83 -7.86 5.58 -2.49
CA SER A 83 -6.72 4.86 -3.04
C SER A 83 -6.26 3.82 -2.03
N SER A 84 -6.10 2.58 -2.46
CA SER A 84 -5.78 1.46 -1.59
C SER A 84 -4.40 0.91 -1.87
N ILE A 85 -3.67 0.49 -0.84
CA ILE A 85 -2.50 -0.36 -0.97
C ILE A 85 -2.62 -1.58 -0.08
N VAL A 86 -2.08 -2.69 -0.55
CA VAL A 86 -2.02 -3.94 0.19
C VAL A 86 -0.58 -4.16 0.66
N LEU A 87 -0.41 -4.27 1.97
CA LEU A 87 0.86 -4.57 2.60
C LEU A 87 0.87 -6.01 3.11
N PRO A 88 2.04 -6.66 3.22
CA PRO A 88 2.17 -7.91 3.96
C PRO A 88 1.63 -7.74 5.38
N TYR A 89 0.96 -8.77 5.92
CA TYR A 89 0.47 -8.70 7.29
C TYR A 89 1.67 -8.76 8.26
N PRO A 90 1.90 -7.73 9.10
CA PRO A 90 2.99 -7.74 10.07
C PRO A 90 2.77 -8.77 11.18
N VAL A 91 3.85 -9.17 11.86
CA VAL A 91 3.71 -9.94 13.10
C VAL A 91 3.03 -9.09 14.17
N THR A 92 2.33 -9.74 15.10
CA THR A 92 1.68 -9.10 16.25
C THR A 92 2.60 -8.13 16.98
N GLY A 93 2.07 -6.97 17.33
CA GLY A 93 2.82 -5.94 18.05
C GLY A 93 2.35 -4.54 17.73
N LYS A 94 3.06 -3.56 18.28
CA LYS A 94 2.79 -2.15 18.08
C LYS A 94 3.68 -1.59 16.97
N TYR A 95 3.08 -0.85 16.05
CA TYR A 95 3.79 -0.23 14.93
C TYR A 95 3.41 1.24 14.82
N GLN A 96 4.38 2.04 14.38
CA GLN A 96 4.13 3.39 13.91
C GLN A 96 3.86 3.33 12.42
N PHE A 97 2.67 3.76 12.03
CA PHE A 97 2.34 4.04 10.65
C PHE A 97 3.00 5.37 10.23
N GLU A 98 3.65 5.38 9.07
CA GLU A 98 4.22 6.58 8.46
C GLU A 98 3.88 6.62 6.97
N MET A 99 3.34 7.74 6.50
CA MET A 99 3.16 8.03 5.09
C MET A 99 3.83 9.36 4.73
N ILE A 100 4.62 9.36 3.67
CA ILE A 100 5.30 10.56 3.15
C ILE A 100 4.50 11.12 1.98
N ILE A 101 4.02 12.34 2.13
CA ILE A 101 3.30 13.10 1.10
C ILE A 101 4.23 14.17 0.53
N ARG A 102 4.30 14.26 -0.79
CA ARG A 102 5.20 15.18 -1.51
C ARG A 102 4.49 16.39 -2.09
N ALA A 103 3.21 16.28 -2.39
CA ALA A 103 2.40 17.38 -2.88
C ALA A 103 0.90 17.09 -2.69
N GLU A 104 0.09 18.14 -2.78
CA GLU A 104 -1.36 18.07 -2.89
C GLU A 104 -1.81 18.80 -4.17
N SER A 105 -2.86 18.29 -4.81
CA SER A 105 -3.41 18.87 -6.04
C SER A 105 -4.28 20.10 -5.79
N LYS A 106 -4.78 20.27 -4.56
CA LYS A 106 -5.57 21.40 -4.09
C LYS A 106 -5.08 21.81 -2.70
N LEU A 107 -5.04 23.12 -2.45
CA LEU A 107 -4.67 23.67 -1.15
C LEU A 107 -5.51 23.06 -0.02
N ASN A 108 -4.84 22.62 1.05
CA ASN A 108 -5.41 21.99 2.23
C ASN A 108 -6.05 20.61 2.02
N LEU A 109 -5.90 20.00 0.84
CA LEU A 109 -6.45 18.66 0.60
C LEU A 109 -5.83 17.63 1.54
N LEU A 110 -4.54 17.76 1.88
CA LEU A 110 -3.88 16.91 2.87
C LEU A 110 -4.58 16.92 4.23
N GLN A 111 -5.25 18.02 4.62
CA GLN A 111 -5.96 18.09 5.90
C GLN A 111 -7.26 17.28 5.91
N THR A 112 -7.77 16.89 4.75
CA THR A 112 -8.95 16.01 4.61
C THR A 112 -8.59 14.52 4.67
N LEU A 113 -7.29 14.21 4.63
CA LEU A 113 -6.78 12.86 4.58
C LEU A 113 -7.23 12.05 5.80
N LYS A 114 -7.83 10.91 5.51
CA LYS A 114 -8.15 9.87 6.48
C LYS A 114 -7.47 8.58 6.04
N ILE A 115 -6.94 7.85 7.01
CA ILE A 115 -6.33 6.53 6.78
C ILE A 115 -7.23 5.49 7.42
N ASN A 116 -7.68 4.52 6.63
CA ASN A 116 -8.39 3.34 7.10
C ASN A 116 -7.46 2.13 6.94
N ILE A 117 -7.33 1.31 7.98
CA ILE A 117 -6.56 0.08 7.95
C ILE A 117 -7.48 -1.06 8.36
N ASN A 118 -7.70 -2.02 7.45
CA ASN A 118 -8.58 -3.18 7.68
C ASN A 118 -9.94 -2.81 8.31
N ASP A 119 -10.62 -1.80 7.74
CA ASP A 119 -11.91 -1.28 8.18
C ASP A 119 -11.91 -0.46 9.49
N GLU A 120 -10.74 -0.20 10.07
CA GLU A 120 -10.57 0.69 11.22
C GLU A 120 -9.91 2.02 10.83
N MET A 121 -10.56 3.12 11.22
CA MET A 121 -10.03 4.47 11.01
C MET A 121 -8.85 4.72 11.95
N LEU A 122 -7.67 4.96 11.37
CA LEU A 122 -6.46 5.28 12.10
C LEU A 122 -6.47 6.75 12.52
N GLU A 123 -6.27 7.02 13.80
CA GLU A 123 -5.97 8.38 14.26
C GLU A 123 -4.58 8.79 13.76
N THR A 124 -4.53 9.88 12.97
CA THR A 124 -3.28 10.37 12.39
C THR A 124 -2.99 11.82 12.76
N SER A 125 -1.70 12.13 12.86
CA SER A 125 -1.16 13.48 12.97
C SER A 125 -0.35 13.81 11.72
N ILE A 126 -0.35 15.09 11.34
CA ILE A 126 0.36 15.58 10.15
C ILE A 126 1.52 16.46 10.61
N ILE A 127 2.74 16.10 10.22
CA ILE A 127 3.97 16.82 10.55
C ILE A 127 4.48 17.51 9.29
N GLN A 128 4.48 18.84 9.30
CA GLN A 128 5.01 19.69 8.23
C GLN A 128 6.17 20.55 8.75
N ARG A 129 7.12 20.91 7.88
CA ARG A 129 8.21 21.81 8.24
C ARG A 129 7.69 23.25 8.30
N LYS A 130 8.20 24.05 9.24
CA LYS A 130 7.77 25.45 9.45
C LYS A 130 7.81 26.34 8.18
N ASN A 131 8.73 26.04 7.25
CA ASN A 131 8.97 26.86 6.06
C ASN A 131 8.59 26.15 4.75
N SER A 132 8.01 24.95 4.80
CA SER A 132 7.58 24.21 3.61
C SER A 132 6.47 23.24 3.96
N SER A 133 5.35 23.34 3.24
CA SER A 133 4.20 22.44 3.40
C SER A 133 4.53 20.99 3.04
N PHE A 134 5.54 20.77 2.19
CA PHE A 134 5.96 19.45 1.73
C PHE A 134 7.50 19.26 1.75
N PRO A 135 8.02 18.04 1.93
CA PRO A 135 7.27 16.81 2.25
C PRO A 135 6.58 16.92 3.62
N ALA A 136 5.35 16.39 3.68
CA ALA A 136 4.61 16.21 4.92
C ALA A 136 4.69 14.75 5.35
N VAL A 137 4.68 14.51 6.65
CA VAL A 137 4.70 13.15 7.21
C VAL A 137 3.42 12.93 7.99
N VAL A 138 2.61 11.98 7.53
CA VAL A 138 1.40 11.53 8.21
C VAL A 138 1.80 10.37 9.12
N ARG A 139 1.46 10.46 10.42
CA ARG A 139 1.83 9.46 11.41
C ARG A 139 0.64 9.02 12.24
N GLY A 140 0.54 7.71 12.46
CA GLY A 140 -0.43 7.12 13.38
C GLY A 140 0.18 5.93 14.11
N GLU A 141 -0.53 5.42 15.09
CA GLU A 141 -0.14 4.24 15.85
C GLU A 141 -1.13 3.11 15.60
N ILE A 142 -0.62 1.94 15.22
CA ILE A 142 -1.43 0.75 14.98
C ILE A 142 -0.97 -0.39 15.88
N ILE A 143 -1.94 -1.11 16.43
CA ILE A 143 -1.72 -2.34 17.19
C ILE A 143 -2.18 -3.50 16.30
N ILE A 144 -1.25 -4.38 15.97
CA ILE A 144 -1.51 -5.57 15.17
C ILE A 144 -1.87 -6.70 16.14
N PRO A 145 -3.12 -7.20 16.14
CA PRO A 145 -3.56 -8.21 17.08
C PRO A 145 -2.94 -9.58 16.77
N GLN A 146 -3.05 -10.49 17.74
CA GLN A 146 -2.65 -11.88 17.59
C GLN A 146 -3.74 -12.69 16.87
N GLU A 147 -4.12 -12.26 15.67
CA GLU A 147 -5.10 -12.97 14.84
C GLU A 147 -4.42 -13.84 13.79
N LYS A 148 -4.91 -15.07 13.65
CA LYS A 148 -4.27 -16.13 12.84
C LYS A 148 -4.69 -16.15 11.36
N THR A 149 -5.62 -15.29 10.93
CA THR A 149 -6.34 -15.49 9.66
C THR A 149 -6.14 -14.39 8.62
N GLN A 150 -5.49 -13.26 8.95
CA GLN A 150 -5.26 -12.20 7.97
C GLN A 150 -3.93 -12.41 7.25
N SER A 151 -3.98 -12.44 5.91
CA SER A 151 -2.79 -12.63 5.06
C SER A 151 -2.15 -11.32 4.62
N PHE A 152 -2.89 -10.21 4.73
CA PHE A 152 -2.45 -8.89 4.29
C PHE A 152 -3.12 -7.79 5.11
N LEU A 153 -2.52 -6.61 5.08
CA LEU A 153 -3.05 -5.38 5.66
C LEU A 153 -3.49 -4.46 4.50
N ALA A 154 -4.79 -4.20 4.38
CA ALA A 154 -5.33 -3.23 3.46
C ALA A 154 -5.25 -1.84 4.09
N VAL A 155 -4.64 -0.90 3.37
CA VAL A 155 -4.53 0.50 3.78
C VAL A 155 -5.21 1.36 2.74
N ASP A 156 -6.29 2.01 3.15
CA ASP A 156 -7.04 2.94 2.31
C ASP A 156 -6.71 4.37 2.70
N LEU A 157 -6.31 5.14 1.68
CA LEU A 157 -6.16 6.58 1.71
C LEU A 157 -7.46 7.20 1.21
N ILE A 158 -8.13 7.95 2.07
CA ILE A 158 -9.41 8.59 1.77
C ILE A 158 -9.22 10.10 1.85
N ILE A 159 -9.59 10.81 0.79
CA ILE A 159 -9.56 12.28 0.69
C ILE A 159 -10.95 12.78 0.28
N ASP A 160 -11.28 14.04 0.55
CA ASP A 160 -12.64 14.54 0.28
C ASP A 160 -12.94 14.71 -1.22
N GLU A 161 -11.92 14.97 -2.04
CA GLU A 161 -12.06 15.18 -3.47
C GLU A 161 -10.76 14.88 -4.24
N THR A 162 -10.89 14.63 -5.54
CA THR A 162 -9.79 14.76 -6.50
C THR A 162 -10.07 15.95 -7.40
N VAL A 163 -9.01 16.62 -7.87
CA VAL A 163 -9.16 17.77 -8.77
C VAL A 163 -8.27 17.63 -9.99
N VAL A 164 -8.66 18.33 -11.06
CA VAL A 164 -7.85 18.50 -12.27
C VAL A 164 -7.03 19.79 -12.09
N PRO A 165 -5.72 19.72 -11.80
CA PRO A 165 -4.96 20.86 -11.29
C PRO A 165 -4.71 21.96 -12.34
N GLN A 166 -4.50 21.65 -13.63
CA GLN A 166 -4.22 22.63 -14.70
C GLN A 166 -4.53 22.11 -16.12
N LYS A 167 -4.50 23.01 -17.12
CA LYS A 167 -4.84 22.78 -18.55
C LYS A 167 -4.13 21.62 -19.26
N PHE A 168 -2.98 21.18 -18.77
CA PHE A 168 -2.14 20.16 -19.44
C PHE A 168 -2.15 18.80 -18.75
N ASP A 169 -2.73 18.71 -17.56
CA ASP A 169 -2.96 17.44 -16.87
C ASP A 169 -4.47 17.23 -16.78
N SER A 170 -4.99 16.28 -17.56
CA SER A 170 -6.41 15.93 -17.58
C SER A 170 -6.80 14.97 -16.47
N ARG A 171 -5.83 14.48 -15.69
CA ARG A 171 -6.07 13.54 -14.60
C ARG A 171 -6.75 14.24 -13.44
N SER A 172 -7.77 13.59 -12.87
CA SER A 172 -8.27 13.98 -11.55
C SER A 172 -7.35 13.37 -10.49
N ILE A 173 -6.59 14.20 -9.78
CA ILE A 173 -5.55 13.76 -8.84
C ILE A 173 -5.79 14.33 -7.44
N GLY A 174 -5.28 13.62 -6.43
CA GLY A 174 -5.36 14.02 -5.02
C GLY A 174 -4.00 14.37 -4.42
N LEU A 175 -3.38 13.42 -3.74
CA LEU A 175 -2.09 13.57 -3.06
C LEU A 175 -1.01 12.81 -3.81
N LEU A 176 0.19 13.40 -3.90
CA LEU A 176 1.38 12.70 -4.37
C LEU A 176 2.01 11.98 -3.18
N VAL A 177 1.90 10.66 -3.16
CA VAL A 177 2.39 9.84 -2.06
C VAL A 177 3.69 9.17 -2.50
N GLU A 178 4.75 9.41 -1.73
CA GLU A 178 6.06 8.80 -1.99
C GLU A 178 6.14 7.39 -1.43
N ARG A 179 5.72 7.24 -0.17
CA ARG A 179 6.02 6.05 0.62
C ARG A 179 4.99 5.82 1.71
N VAL A 180 4.70 4.55 1.98
CA VAL A 180 4.02 4.08 3.18
C VAL A 180 4.92 3.11 3.94
N SER A 181 4.90 3.17 5.28
CA SER A 181 5.75 2.34 6.13
C SER A 181 5.06 1.98 7.44
N LEU A 182 5.32 0.76 7.92
CA LEU A 182 4.99 0.28 9.25
C LEU A 182 6.30 0.00 9.98
N ILE A 183 6.59 0.84 10.98
CA ILE A 183 7.84 0.79 11.73
C ILE A 183 7.55 0.13 13.08
N PRO A 184 8.16 -1.03 13.40
CA PRO A 184 8.02 -1.64 14.71
C PRO A 184 8.34 -0.65 15.84
N SER A 185 7.41 -0.48 16.78
CA SER A 185 7.69 0.22 18.01
C SER A 185 8.44 -0.72 18.94
N TYR A 186 9.77 -0.60 19.02
CA TYR A 186 10.54 -1.36 20.00
C TYR A 186 10.16 -0.90 21.41
N THR A 187 9.37 -1.71 22.12
CA THR A 187 9.38 -1.68 23.57
C THR A 187 10.68 -2.36 24.01
N GLY A 188 11.73 -1.55 24.22
CA GLY A 188 12.93 -2.05 24.86
C GLY A 188 12.56 -2.65 26.22
N THR A 189 12.71 -3.96 26.37
CA THR A 189 12.83 -4.56 27.69
C THR A 189 14.20 -4.14 28.22
N ASN A 190 14.21 -3.15 29.12
CA ASN A 190 15.31 -2.97 30.07
C ASN A 190 15.24 -4.09 31.11
#